data_AF-A0A3L7BRT3-F1
#
_entry.id   AF-A0A3L7BRT3-F1
#
_cell.length_a   1.000
_cell.length_b   1.000
_cell.length_c   1.000
_cell.angle_alpha   90.00
_cell.angle_beta   90.00
_cell.angle_gamma   90.00
#
_symmetry.space_group_name_H-M   'P 1'
#
loop_
_entity.id
_entity.type
_entity.pdbx_description
1 polymer ?
#
loop_
_entity_poly.entity_id
_entity_poly.type
_entity_poly.pdbx_seq_one_letter_code
_entity_poly.pdbx_strand_id
1 'polypeptide(L)' 'MAATWPKTKLLKSGFLLGEDVIGGKAAVVTAKVGDGQVVMIGFKPQHRAQSHGTYRLLFNAMYLGGQR' A
#
# COMPACT_ATOMS: atom_id res chain seq x y z
N MET A 1 -5.74 -9.18 -1.73
CA MET A 1 -5.00 -8.07 -2.37
C MET A 1 -5.93 -6.87 -2.43
N ALA A 2 -5.52 -5.70 -1.94
CA ALA A 2 -6.42 -4.54 -1.80
C ALA A 2 -6.16 -3.44 -2.84
N ALA A 3 -4.95 -3.36 -3.41
CA ALA A 3 -4.60 -2.41 -4.46
C ALA A 3 -3.43 -2.92 -5.33
N THR A 4 -3.41 -2.52 -6.60
CA THR A 4 -2.34 -2.78 -7.58
C THR A 4 -1.82 -1.47 -8.14
N TRP A 5 -0.53 -1.38 -8.42
CA TRP A 5 -0.01 -0.32 -9.27
C TRP A 5 -0.51 -0.51 -10.72
N PRO A 6 -0.75 0.58 -11.46
CA PRO A 6 -0.90 0.49 -12.92
C PRO A 6 0.28 -0.25 -13.55
N LYS A 7 0.11 -0.85 -14.72
CA LYS A 7 1.22 -1.51 -15.44
C LYS A 7 2.15 -0.50 -16.12
N THR A 8 1.61 0.64 -16.53
CA THR A 8 2.31 1.69 -17.28
C THR A 8 1.78 3.04 -16.85
N LYS A 9 2.57 4.11 -17.04
CA LYS A 9 2.19 5.49 -16.70
C LYS A 9 1.89 5.61 -15.19
N LEU A 10 2.73 4.99 -14.36
CA LEU A 10 2.59 5.01 -12.90
C LEU A 10 2.84 6.40 -12.33
N LEU A 11 3.78 7.14 -12.93
CA LEU A 11 4.04 8.52 -12.55
C LEU A 11 2.83 9.38 -12.90
N LYS A 12 2.17 9.92 -11.87
CA LYS A 12 1.09 10.91 -12.04
C LYS A 12 1.61 12.34 -11.96
N SER A 13 2.57 12.59 -11.07
CA SER A 13 3.21 13.90 -10.91
C SER A 13 4.54 13.75 -10.16
N GLY A 14 5.49 14.65 -10.45
CA GLY A 14 6.78 14.70 -9.75
C GLY A 14 7.78 13.69 -10.30
N PHE A 15 8.21 12.75 -9.45
CA PHE A 15 9.34 11.86 -9.70
C PHE A 15 9.00 10.40 -9.38
N LEU A 16 9.42 9.48 -10.26
CA LEU A 16 9.32 8.03 -10.08
C LEU A 16 10.62 7.38 -10.55
N LEU A 17 11.19 6.53 -9.70
CA LEU A 17 12.33 5.67 -10.01
C LEU A 17 11.88 4.21 -9.90
N GLY A 18 12.26 3.38 -10.87
CA GLY A 18 11.94 1.94 -10.86
C GLY A 18 10.51 1.60 -11.28
N GLU A 19 9.95 2.30 -12.28
CA GLU A 19 8.61 1.99 -12.82
C GLU A 19 8.50 0.53 -13.30
N ASP A 20 9.56 0.00 -13.90
CA ASP A 20 9.73 -1.38 -14.34
C ASP A 20 9.72 -2.39 -13.18
N VAL A 21 10.13 -1.96 -11.98
CA VAL A 21 10.17 -2.81 -10.79
C VAL A 21 8.77 -2.95 -10.16
N ILE A 22 8.04 -1.84 -10.04
CA ILE A 22 6.76 -1.80 -9.32
C ILE A 22 5.52 -1.89 -10.24
N GLY A 23 5.69 -1.70 -11.54
CA GLY A 23 4.63 -1.77 -12.55
C GLY A 23 3.82 -3.06 -12.47
N GLY A 24 2.51 -2.93 -12.29
CA GLY A 24 1.59 -4.06 -12.20
C GLY A 24 1.75 -4.93 -10.94
N LYS A 25 2.65 -4.58 -10.02
CA LYS A 25 2.81 -5.26 -8.73
C LYS A 25 1.73 -4.80 -7.76
N ALA A 26 1.52 -5.60 -6.71
CA ALA A 26 0.59 -5.24 -5.65
C ALA A 26 1.10 -4.02 -4.86
N ALA A 27 0.24 -3.02 -4.70
CA ALA A 27 0.51 -1.83 -3.90
C ALA A 27 0.13 -2.04 -2.43
N VAL A 28 -0.85 -2.91 -2.16
CA VAL A 28 -1.23 -3.33 -0.81
C VAL A 28 -1.52 -4.83 -0.79
N VAL A 29 -0.82 -5.55 0.10
CA VAL A 29 -1.01 -6.98 0.31
C VAL A 29 -1.28 -7.29 1.78
N THR A 30 -2.04 -8.35 1.98
CA THR A 30 -2.26 -8.96 3.29
C THR A 30 -1.80 -10.41 3.22
N ALA A 31 -1.08 -10.86 4.23
CA ALA A 31 -0.57 -12.22 4.33
C ALA A 31 -0.77 -12.76 5.74
N LYS A 32 -1.12 -14.05 5.86
CA LYS A 32 -1.09 -14.75 7.14
C LYS A 32 0.34 -15.20 7.42
N VAL A 33 0.82 -14.99 8.63
CA VAL A 33 2.15 -15.41 9.08
C VAL A 33 1.98 -16.01 10.47
N GLY A 34 2.11 -17.34 10.58
CA GLY A 34 1.68 -18.07 11.78
C GLY A 34 0.22 -17.76 12.13
N ASP A 35 -0.03 -17.49 13.40
CA ASP A 35 -1.36 -17.08 13.89
C ASP A 35 -1.68 -15.60 13.62
N GLY A 36 -0.68 -14.82 13.19
CA GLY A 36 -0.78 -13.39 12.94
C GLY A 36 -1.17 -13.01 11.51
N GLN A 37 -1.23 -11.71 11.27
CA GLN A 37 -1.48 -11.14 9.95
C GLN A 37 -0.59 -9.94 9.70
N VAL A 38 0.03 -9.92 8.53
CA VAL A 38 0.88 -8.84 8.07
C VAL A 38 0.15 -8.08 6.97
N VAL A 39 0.15 -6.75 7.07
CA VAL A 39 -0.31 -5.83 6.03
C VAL A 39 0.89 -5.05 5.52
N MET A 40 1.20 -5.15 4.24
CA MET A 40 2.29 -4.40 3.60
C MET A 40 1.70 -3.36 2.63
N ILE A 41 2.16 -2.11 2.77
CA ILE A 41 1.73 -0.97 1.97
C ILE A 41 2.95 -0.42 1.23
N GLY A 42 2.93 -0.45 -0.10
CA GLY A 42 4.06 -0.07 -0.97
C GLY A 42 4.21 1.44 -1.20
N PHE A 43 3.32 2.25 -0.63
CA PHE A 43 3.41 3.70 -0.62
C PHE A 43 3.30 4.23 0.81
N LYS A 44 3.57 5.52 1.04
CA LYS A 44 3.51 6.13 2.37
C LYS A 44 2.10 6.70 2.61
N PRO A 45 1.17 5.96 3.24
CA PRO A 45 -0.20 6.45 3.41
C PRO A 45 -0.28 7.71 4.27
N GLN A 46 0.65 7.90 5.21
CA GLN A 46 0.71 8.98 6.19
C GLN A 46 1.41 10.26 5.70
N HIS A 47 1.87 10.31 4.45
CA HIS A 47 2.62 11.45 3.94
C HIS A 47 1.72 12.69 3.82
N ARG A 48 2.19 13.86 4.26
CA ARG A 48 1.40 15.11 4.34
C ARG A 48 0.76 15.58 3.02
N ALA A 49 1.27 15.10 1.89
CA ALA A 49 0.82 15.44 0.54
C ALA A 49 0.01 14.30 -0.13
N GLN A 50 -0.32 13.24 0.60
CA GLN A 50 -1.20 12.17 0.11
C GLN A 50 -2.66 12.47 0.42
N SER A 51 -3.56 11.85 -0.34
CA SER A 51 -5.00 12.03 -0.12
C SER A 51 -5.42 11.44 1.23
N HIS A 52 -6.33 12.08 1.94
CA HIS A 52 -6.84 11.56 3.23
C HIS A 52 -7.42 10.14 3.13
N GLY A 53 -7.86 9.72 1.93
CA GLY A 53 -8.31 8.36 1.67
C GLY A 53 -7.24 7.29 1.93
N THR A 54 -5.94 7.61 1.82
CA THR A 54 -4.87 6.64 2.09
C THR A 54 -4.74 6.31 3.57
N TYR A 55 -5.16 7.19 4.48
CA TYR A 55 -5.11 6.94 5.92
C TYR A 55 -5.98 5.76 6.34
N ARG A 56 -7.09 5.52 5.64
CA ARG A 56 -7.97 4.36 5.89
C ARG A 56 -7.20 3.04 5.84
N LEU A 57 -6.24 2.90 4.92
CA LEU A 57 -5.44 1.67 4.80
C LEU A 57 -4.54 1.46 6.04
N LEU A 58 -3.95 2.53 6.55
CA LEU A 58 -3.10 2.49 7.75
C LEU A 58 -3.92 2.17 9.00
N PHE A 59 -5.02 2.88 9.24
CA PHE A 59 -5.85 2.65 10.43
C PHE A 59 -6.53 1.29 10.40
N ASN A 60 -7.00 0.82 9.25
CA ASN A 60 -7.54 -0.52 9.12
C ASN A 60 -6.49 -1.60 9.42
N ALA A 61 -5.23 -1.40 9.02
CA ALA A 61 -4.15 -2.34 9.33
C ALA A 61 -3.88 -2.42 10.85
N MET A 62 -3.87 -1.28 11.54
CA MET A 62 -3.72 -1.25 13.00
C MET A 62 -4.91 -1.87 13.72
N TYR A 63 -6.13 -1.57 13.29
CA TYR A 63 -7.35 -2.18 13.82
C TYR A 63 -7.32 -3.70 13.68
N LEU A 64 -6.96 -4.20 12.50
CA LEU A 64 -6.83 -5.64 12.24
C LEU A 64 -5.78 -6.31 13.13
N GLY A 65 -4.69 -5.60 13.43
CA GLY A 65 -3.66 -6.08 14.36
C GLY A 65 -4.12 -6.12 15.81
N GLY A 66 -4.99 -5.18 16.24
CA GLY A 66 -5.54 -5.11 17.59
C GLY A 66 -6.81 -5.93 17.84
N GLN A 67 -7.37 -6.58 16.81
CA GLN A 67 -8.54 -7.47 16.93
C GLN A 67 -8.21 -8.93 17.31
N ARG A 68 -6.92 -9.25 17.50
CA ARG A 68 -6.45 -10.54 18.00
C ARG A 68 -5.98 -10.38 19.44
#